data_AF-A0A2V6KZ71-F1
#
_entry.id   AF-A0A2V6KZ71-F1
#
_cell.length_a   1.000
_cell.length_b   1.000
_cell.length_c   1.000
_cell.angle_alpha   90.00
_cell.angle_beta   90.00
_cell.angle_gamma   90.00
#
_symmetry.space_group_name_H-M   'P 1'
#
loop_
_entity.id
_entity.type
_entity.pdbx_description
1 polymer ?
#
loop_
_entity_poly.entity_id
_entity_poly.type
_entity_poly.pdbx_seq_one_letter_code
_entity_poly.pdbx_strand_id
1 'polypeptide(L)' 'MKTKPLRVGRITIGGKRPVFILGPCVIESEKFVWRM' A
#
# COMPACT_ATOMS: atom_id res chain seq x y z
N MET A 1 -1.53 17.02 -15.53
CA MET A 1 -0.33 16.15 -15.40
C MET A 1 -0.70 14.73 -15.76
N LYS A 2 -0.01 14.06 -16.70
CA LYS A 2 -0.11 12.60 -16.83
C LYS A 2 0.64 11.97 -15.65
N THR A 3 -0.08 11.34 -14.75
CA THR A 3 0.52 10.58 -13.64
C THR A 3 1.23 9.37 -14.22
N LYS A 4 2.56 9.29 -14.02
CA LYS A 4 3.34 8.12 -14.41
C LYS A 4 3.03 6.98 -13.43
N PRO A 5 2.91 5.72 -13.88
CA PRO A 5 2.75 4.59 -12.97
C PRO A 5 3.94 4.51 -12.00
N LEU A 6 3.65 4.28 -10.72
CA LEU A 6 4.64 4.16 -9.66
C LEU A 6 4.85 2.68 -9.32
N ARG A 7 6.10 2.21 -9.34
CA ARG A 7 6.45 0.84 -8.96
C ARG A 7 6.93 0.80 -7.51
N VAL A 8 6.25 0.02 -6.67
CA VAL A 8 6.60 -0.25 -5.27
C VAL A 8 6.84 -1.76 -5.13
N GLY A 9 8.11 -2.16 -5.08
CA GLY A 9 8.49 -3.57 -5.10
C GLY A 9 7.96 -4.30 -6.35
N ARG A 10 7.06 -5.26 -6.13
CA ARG A 10 6.38 -6.04 -7.18
C ARG A 10 5.04 -5.44 -7.64
N ILE A 11 4.55 -4.38 -7.00
CA ILE A 11 3.26 -3.75 -7.27
C ILE A 11 3.43 -2.48 -8.10
N THR A 12 2.53 -2.24 -9.05
CA THR A 12 2.47 -1.01 -9.87
C THR A 12 1.18 -0.25 -9.57
N ILE A 13 1.30 0.99 -9.08
CA ILE A 13 0.20 1.92 -8.80
C ILE A 13 -0.04 2.79 -10.06
N GLY A 14 -1.31 2.98 -10.43
CA GLY A 14 -1.70 3.70 -11.66
C GLY A 14 -1.80 2.80 -12.90
N GLY A 15 -1.97 1.48 -12.71
CA GLY A 15 -2.26 0.52 -13.78
C GLY A 15 -3.75 0.33 -14.06
N LYS A 16 -4.10 -0.75 -14.79
CA LYS A 16 -5.50 -1.07 -15.15
C LYS A 16 -6.35 -1.58 -13.98
N ARG A 17 -5.73 -2.08 -12.91
CA ARG A 17 -6.42 -2.67 -11.76
C ARG A 17 -6.26 -1.76 -10.54
N PRO A 18 -7.29 -1.61 -9.69
CA PRO A 18 -7.16 -0.88 -8.44
C PRO A 18 -6.19 -1.58 -7.49
N VAL A 19 -5.51 -0.79 -6.68
CA VAL A 19 -4.62 -1.25 -5.61
C VAL A 19 -5.19 -0.73 -4.30
N PHE A 20 -5.33 -1.60 -3.31
CA PHE A 20 -5.77 -1.23 -1.97
C PHE A 20 -4.54 -1.16 -1.04
N ILE A 21 -4.38 -0.02 -0.37
CA ILE A 21 -3.37 0.17 0.65
C ILE A 21 -4.08 0.01 1.98
N LEU A 22 -3.76 -1.08 2.69
CA LEU A 22 -4.38 -1.45 3.95
C LEU A 22 -3.34 -1.37 5.07
N GLY A 23 -3.81 -1.07 6.27
CA GLY A 23 -2.98 -0.99 7.46
C GLY A 23 -3.67 -0.16 8.54
N PRO A 24 -3.17 -0.21 9.78
CA PRO A 24 -3.67 0.65 10.83
C PRO A 24 -3.31 2.11 10.54
N CYS A 25 -4.07 3.04 11.12
CA CYS A 25 -3.72 4.45 11.10
C CYS A 25 -2.35 4.71 11.79
N VAL A 26 -2.06 3.95 12.85
CA VAL A 26 -0.83 4.05 13.66
C VAL A 26 -0.35 2.65 14.03
N ILE A 27 0.96 2.41 13.97
CA ILE A 27 1.55 1.18 14.51
C ILE A 27 1.70 1.35 16.03
N GLU A 28 0.74 0.81 16.77
CA GLU A 28 0.72 0.94 18.25
C GLU A 28 1.74 0.03 18.94
N SER A 29 1.98 -1.15 18.38
CA SER A 29 2.98 -2.11 18.85
C SER A 29 3.29 -3.14 17.76
N GLU A 30 4.42 -3.84 17.88
CA GLU A 30 4.76 -4.94 16.98
C GLU A 30 3.69 -6.03 17.00
N LYS A 31 3.25 -6.47 18.19
CA LYS A 31 2.23 -7.52 18.33
C LYS A 31 0.92 -7.17 17.64
N PHE A 32 0.52 -5.90 17.67
CA PHE A 32 -0.69 -5.42 17.02
C PHE A 32 -0.59 -5.48 15.51
N VAL A 33 0.48 -4.93 14.91
CA VAL A 33 0.63 -4.90 13.44
C VAL A 33 0.79 -6.30 12.85
N TRP A 34 1.38 -7.25 13.60
CA TRP A 34 1.51 -8.65 13.17
C TRP A 34 0.20 -9.46 13.24
N ARG A 35 -0.84 -8.96 13.92
CA ARG A 35 -2.14 -9.63 14.04
C ARG A 35 -3.23 -9.04 13.13
N MET A 36 -2.93 -7.93 12.46
CA MET A 36 -3.82 -7.28 11.50
C MET A 36 -3.66 -7.92 10.12
#